data_AF-A0A7C6S8U7-F1
#
_entry.id   AF-A0A7C6S8U7-F1
#
_cell.length_a   1.000
_cell.length_b   1.000
_cell.length_c   1.000
_cell.angle_alpha   90.00
_cell.angle_beta   90.00
_cell.angle_gamma   90.00
#
_symmetry.space_group_name_H-M   'P 1'
#
loop_
_entity.id
_entity.type
_entity.pdbx_description
1 polymer ?
#
loop_
_entity_poly.entity_id
_entity_poly.type
_entity_poly.pdbx_seq_one_letter_code
_entity_poly.pdbx_strand_id
1 'polypeptide(L)'
;MRLKTSGPEQLREWGKQIEALLGQKGAVPIGETSVLSRSLHTIEPARPGIINVLLGSDAGIVFYQRSRPGEILHLDIFHSLG
;
A
#
# COMPACT_ATOMS: atom_id res chain seq x y z
N MET A 1 -7.79 -25.58 4.82
CA MET A 1 -6.88 -25.05 3.78
C MET A 1 -5.48 -24.90 4.40
N ARG A 2 -4.50 -25.69 3.95
CA ARG A 2 -3.10 -25.52 4.40
C ARG A 2 -2.45 -24.48 3.48
N LEU A 3 -2.16 -23.30 3.99
CA LEU A 3 -1.34 -22.33 3.28
C LEU A 3 0.09 -22.90 3.22
N LYS A 4 0.60 -23.13 2.01
CA LYS A 4 2.04 -23.35 1.84
C LYS A 4 2.72 -22.04 2.23
N THR A 5 3.62 -22.09 3.21
CA THR A 5 4.42 -20.94 3.58
C THR A 5 5.42 -20.65 2.45
N SER A 6 5.52 -19.38 2.07
CA SER A 6 6.53 -18.93 1.12
C SER A 6 7.93 -19.09 1.73
N GLY A 7 8.86 -19.58 0.92
CA GLY A 7 10.27 -19.68 1.31
C GLY A 7 10.94 -18.30 1.42
N PRO A 8 12.07 -18.18 2.13
CA PRO A 8 12.76 -16.89 2.33
C PRO A 8 13.16 -16.18 1.03
N GLU A 9 13.48 -16.93 -0.01
CA GLU A 9 13.81 -16.38 -1.33
C GLU A 9 12.59 -15.75 -2.01
N GLN A 10 11.44 -16.42 -1.95
CA GLN A 10 10.19 -15.91 -2.50
C GLN A 10 9.75 -14.63 -1.79
N LEU A 11 9.90 -14.57 -0.46
CA LEU A 11 9.60 -13.36 0.31
C LEU A 11 10.49 -12.18 -0.08
N ARG A 12 11.78 -12.42 -0.34
CA ARG A 12 12.70 -11.37 -0.81
C ARG A 12 12.32 -10.86 -2.19
N GLU A 13 11.92 -11.76 -3.08
CA GLU A 13 11.49 -11.40 -4.43
C GLU A 13 10.21 -10.54 -4.39
N TRP A 14 9.23 -10.92 -3.58
CA TRP A 14 8.03 -10.09 -3.36
C TRP A 14 8.37 -8.73 -2.76
N GLY A 15 9.30 -8.67 -1.81
CA GLY A 15 9.78 -7.41 -1.24
C GLY A 15 10.31 -6.45 -2.31
N LYS A 16 11.15 -6.93 -3.24
CA LYS A 16 11.67 -6.13 -4.36
C LYS A 16 10.55 -5.65 -5.29
N GLN A 17 9.57 -6.50 -5.59
CA GLN A 17 8.44 -6.14 -6.43
C GLN A 17 7.57 -5.06 -5.78
N ILE A 18 7.31 -5.19 -4.47
CA ILE A 18 6.59 -4.18 -3.69
C ILE A 18 7.37 -2.85 -3.71
N GLU A 19 8.67 -2.87 -3.44
CA GLU A 19 9.51 -1.66 -3.48
C GLU A 19 9.47 -0.98 -4.85
N ALA A 20 9.59 -1.75 -5.94
CA ALA A 20 9.53 -1.22 -7.30
C ALA A 20 8.16 -0.58 -7.60
N LEU A 21 7.06 -1.24 -7.24
CA LEU A 21 5.71 -0.72 -7.46
C LEU A 21 5.43 0.52 -6.61
N LEU A 22 5.88 0.54 -5.34
CA LEU A 22 5.82 1.74 -4.50
C LEU A 22 6.59 2.90 -5.12
N GLY A 23 7.76 2.65 -5.70
CA GLY A 23 8.55 3.69 -6.38
C GLY A 23 7.90 4.22 -7.67
N GLN A 24 7.20 3.36 -8.42
CA GLN A 24 6.58 3.74 -9.70
C GLN A 24 5.19 4.36 -9.55
N LYS A 25 4.38 3.84 -8.62
CA LYS A 25 2.95 4.17 -8.51
C LYS A 25 2.58 4.84 -7.18
N GLY A 26 3.50 4.85 -6.20
CA GLY A 26 3.23 5.33 -4.85
C GLY A 26 2.43 4.37 -3.96
N ALA A 27 1.81 3.33 -4.54
CA ALA A 27 1.02 2.36 -3.79
C ALA A 27 1.02 0.96 -4.45
N VAL A 28 0.70 -0.04 -3.64
CA VAL A 28 0.59 -1.45 -4.05
C VAL A 28 -0.73 -2.03 -3.55
N PRO A 29 -1.65 -2.44 -4.45
CA PRO A 29 -2.79 -3.26 -4.07
C PRO A 29 -2.33 -4.62 -3.57
N ILE A 30 -2.88 -5.07 -2.44
CA ILE A 30 -2.65 -6.41 -1.88
C ILE A 30 -4.00 -7.10 -1.77
N GLY A 31 -4.19 -8.16 -2.57
CA GLY A 31 -5.52 -8.74 -2.75
C GLY A 31 -6.49 -7.75 -3.39
N GLU A 32 -7.79 -7.96 -3.17
CA GLU A 32 -8.86 -7.22 -3.83
C GLU A 32 -9.36 -6.00 -3.03
N THR A 33 -9.03 -5.91 -1.74
CA THR A 33 -9.61 -4.91 -0.82
C THR A 33 -8.58 -4.22 0.05
N SER A 34 -7.28 -4.31 -0.26
CA SER A 34 -6.25 -3.65 0.56
C SER A 34 -5.24 -2.90 -0.30
N VAL A 35 -4.67 -1.83 0.25
CA VAL A 35 -3.63 -1.05 -0.41
C VAL A 35 -2.53 -0.63 0.56
N LEU A 36 -1.28 -0.80 0.12
CA LEU A 36 -0.07 -0.45 0.86
C LEU A 36 0.55 0.80 0.25
N SER A 37 0.84 1.83 1.04
CA SER A 37 1.45 3.07 0.55
C SER A 37 2.25 3.80 1.63
N ARG A 38 3.09 4.77 1.24
CA ARG A 38 3.63 5.80 2.15
C ARG A 38 2.85 7.11 2.07
N SER A 39 1.99 7.24 1.08
CA SER A 39 1.19 8.41 0.83
C SER A 39 -0.25 8.19 1.30
N LEU A 40 -0.95 9.30 1.52
CA LEU A 40 -2.39 9.28 1.67
C LEU A 40 -3.04 8.71 0.42
N HIS A 41 -4.14 8.03 0.62
CA HIS A 41 -4.94 7.51 -0.47
C HIS A 41 -6.42 7.47 -0.08
N THR A 42 -7.29 7.45 -1.08
CA THR A 42 -8.74 7.46 -0.91
C THR A 42 -9.38 6.48 -1.90
N ILE A 43 -10.48 5.87 -1.50
CA ILE A 43 -11.35 5.13 -2.41
C ILE A 43 -12.18 6.11 -3.24
N GLU A 44 -12.40 5.81 -4.52
CA GLU A 44 -13.36 6.53 -5.38
C GLU A 44 -14.77 5.96 -5.16
N PRO A 45 -15.68 6.65 -4.45
CA PRO A 45 -16.97 6.08 -4.08
C PRO A 45 -17.85 5.75 -5.30
N ALA A 46 -17.68 6.47 -6.41
CA ALA A 46 -18.45 6.23 -7.62
C ALA A 46 -17.91 5.06 -8.46
N ARG A 47 -16.70 4.57 -8.18
CA ARG A 47 -16.01 3.52 -8.96
C ARG A 47 -15.25 2.59 -8.01
N PRO A 48 -15.94 1.57 -7.45
CA PRO A 48 -15.30 0.56 -6.62
C PRO A 48 -14.12 -0.09 -7.36
N GLY A 49 -13.01 -0.35 -6.67
CA GLY A 49 -11.80 -0.87 -7.32
C GLY A 49 -10.78 0.21 -7.73
N ILE A 50 -11.06 1.49 -7.46
CA ILE A 50 -10.19 2.61 -7.83
C ILE A 50 -9.73 3.34 -6.56
N ILE A 51 -8.42 3.25 -6.32
CA ILE A 51 -7.71 4.00 -5.29
C ILE A 51 -7.00 5.20 -5.91
N ASN A 52 -7.27 6.38 -5.36
CA ASN A 52 -6.54 7.60 -5.67
C ASN A 52 -5.41 7.80 -4.65
N VAL A 53 -4.17 7.87 -5.12
CA VAL A 53 -2.99 8.09 -4.27
C VAL A 53 -2.53 9.55 -4.38
N LEU A 54 -2.43 10.23 -3.24
CA LEU A 54 -2.00 11.62 -3.17
C LEU A 54 -0.48 11.67 -2.96
N LEU A 55 0.29 11.58 -4.04
CA LEU A 55 1.76 11.44 -4.00
C LEU A 55 2.50 12.55 -3.22
N GLY A 56 1.91 13.75 -3.10
CA GLY A 56 2.47 14.87 -2.34
C GLY A 56 2.12 14.86 -0.84
N SER A 57 1.33 13.90 -0.37
CA SER A 57 0.82 13.84 1.00
C SER A 57 1.35 12.59 1.69
N ASP A 58 2.45 12.71 2.42
CA ASP A 58 3.04 11.62 3.18
C ASP A 58 2.16 11.25 4.39
N ALA A 59 1.80 9.97 4.50
CA ALA A 59 0.92 9.47 5.56
C ALA A 59 1.58 9.54 6.94
N GLY A 60 2.90 9.31 7.02
CA GLY A 60 3.68 9.46 8.24
C GLY A 60 3.58 10.86 8.81
N ILE A 61 3.76 11.87 7.96
CA ILE A 61 3.66 13.27 8.36
C ILE A 61 2.21 13.62 8.73
N VAL A 62 1.24 13.28 7.88
CA VAL A 62 -0.15 13.74 8.04
C VAL A 62 -0.87 13.02 9.19
N PHE A 63 -0.81 11.69 9.26
CA PHE A 63 -1.55 10.92 10.26
C PHE A 63 -0.76 10.72 11.55
N TYR A 64 0.57 10.61 11.46
CA TYR A 64 1.42 10.16 12.57
C TYR A 64 2.42 11.21 13.05
N GLN A 65 2.32 12.45 12.56
CA GLN A 65 3.16 13.59 12.95
C GLN A 65 4.67 13.30 12.86
N ARG A 66 5.07 12.45 11.90
CA ARG A 66 6.49 12.20 11.64
C ARG A 66 7.13 13.47 11.11
N SER A 67 8.40 13.68 11.48
CA SER A 67 9.17 14.83 11.02
C SER A 67 9.89 14.59 9.70
N ARG A 68 10.01 13.33 9.27
CA ARG A 68 10.65 12.95 8.00
C ARG A 68 9.67 12.14 7.14
N PRO A 69 9.60 12.42 5.82
CA PRO A 69 8.76 11.64 4.92
C PRO A 69 9.30 10.23 4.74
N GLY A 70 8.40 9.31 4.42
CA GLY A 70 8.68 7.93 4.06
C GLY A 70 9.01 6.98 5.21
N GLU A 71 8.96 7.47 6.46
CA GLU A 71 9.20 6.66 7.66
C GLU A 71 8.08 5.65 7.94
N ILE A 72 6.86 5.92 7.45
CA ILE A 72 5.70 5.05 7.65
C ILE A 72 5.24 4.49 6.32
N LEU A 73 5.18 3.16 6.27
CA LEU A 73 4.47 2.39 5.25
C LEU A 73 3.20 1.87 5.90
N HIS A 74 2.03 2.30 5.42
CA HIS A 74 0.74 1.95 6.01
C HIS A 74 -0.11 1.12 5.04
N LEU A 75 -0.93 0.24 5.60
CA LEU A 75 -1.80 -0.70 4.89
C LEU A 75 -3.24 -0.44 5.33
N ASP A 76 -4.08 -0.03 4.38
CA ASP A 76 -5.51 0.11 4.61
C ASP A 76 -6.26 -1.09 4.02
N ILE A 77 -7.28 -1.55 4.74
CA ILE A 77 -8.17 -2.64 4.35
C ILE A 77 -9.59 -2.09 4.29
N PHE A 78 -10.23 -2.23 3.13
CA PHE A 78 -11.56 -1.73 2.84
C PHE A 78 -12.62 -2.84 2.98
N HIS A 79 -13.86 -2.44 3.31
CA HIS A 79 -15.01 -3.35 3.42
C HIS A 79 -15.65 -3.68 2.06
N SER A 80 -15.19 -3.04 1.00
CA SER A 80 -15.55 -3.27 -0.40
C SER A 80 -14.28 -3.35 -1.24
N LEU A 81 -14.42 -3.70 -2.52
CA LEU A 81 -13.33 -3.54 -3.49
C LEU A 81 -12.80 -2.10 -3.40
N GLY A 82 -11.52 -1.98 -3.09
CA GLY A 82 -10.82 -0.70 -2.91
C GLY A 82 -10.53 -0.08 -4.26
#